data_AF-A0A2P2LJ88-F1
#
_entry.id   AF-A0A2P2LJ88-F1
#
_cell.length_a   1.000
_cell.length_b   1.000
_cell.length_c   1.000
_cell.angle_alpha   90.00
_cell.angle_beta   90.00
_cell.angle_gamma   90.00
#
_symmetry.space_group_name_H-M   'P 1'
#
loop_
_entity.id
_entity.type
_entity.pdbx_description
1 polymer ?
#
loop_
_entity_poly.entity_id
_entity_poly.type
_entity_poly.pdbx_seq_one_letter_code
_entity_poly.pdbx_strand_id
1 'polypeptide(L)'
;MSVSSGPRRQIGWASRMDAGCFREKNRRGFKIEEENGGEDVLNSAAFKAGVSPGHLVIMVNGLVGSSADWRYAAEQFVKRFPDNMIVHCSECNYSKLTFDGVDLMGERLAEEVLAVVRGRPQVQKISFVAHSLGGLIARYAVARLYEHLSTNLPSPSGTSLSKEHTDLTQGRDRIAGLEPMNFITFATPHLGSMGHKQLPFLCGLPFLERRASQTAHLLVGRTGKHLFLTDNDDGRPPLLLQMVNDSGDLSFISALRVFKRRVAYANANYDHMVGWRTSSIRRQHELPKSNLLMKDQKYPHVVRVEQETVEKNHSKASSVVVDQILDLEEEMIKGLNQVPWERVDVSFQKSTQRYVAHSTIQVKRYWLNSDGADVVFHMIDNFLL
;
A
#
# COMPACT_ATOMS: atom_id res chain seq x y z
N MET A 1 64.76 19.22 -25.01
CA MET A 1 65.21 18.35 -26.12
C MET A 1 64.43 17.05 -26.04
N SER A 2 63.86 16.65 -27.17
CA SER A 2 62.90 15.58 -27.39
C SER A 2 63.41 14.18 -27.01
N VAL A 3 62.56 13.37 -26.36
CA VAL A 3 62.64 11.90 -26.46
C VAL A 3 61.22 11.30 -26.56
N SER A 4 60.90 10.89 -27.80
CA SER A 4 60.05 9.78 -28.26
C SER A 4 59.10 9.09 -27.27
N SER A 5 57.79 9.15 -27.57
CA SER A 5 56.72 8.33 -26.99
C SER A 5 56.33 7.18 -27.92
N GLY A 6 56.48 5.94 -27.44
CA GLY A 6 55.94 4.71 -28.05
C GLY A 6 54.47 4.45 -27.65
N PRO A 7 53.80 3.45 -28.26
CA PRO A 7 52.37 3.51 -28.57
C PRO A 7 51.42 3.18 -27.39
N ARG A 8 50.31 3.92 -27.34
CA ARG A 8 49.15 3.68 -26.47
C ARG A 8 48.49 2.33 -26.78
N ARG A 9 48.41 1.44 -25.77
CA ARG A 9 47.46 0.32 -25.77
C ARG A 9 46.11 0.81 -25.25
N GLN A 10 45.10 0.78 -26.12
CA GLN A 10 43.68 0.84 -25.78
C GLN A 10 43.32 -0.36 -24.90
N ILE A 11 42.80 -0.11 -23.71
CA ILE A 11 42.15 -1.13 -22.88
C ILE A 11 40.65 -0.99 -23.13
N GLY A 12 40.11 -1.91 -23.93
CA GLY A 12 38.67 -2.06 -24.13
C GLY A 12 38.01 -2.53 -22.83
N TRP A 13 36.94 -1.84 -22.44
CA TRP A 13 36.04 -2.30 -21.39
C TRP A 13 35.22 -3.47 -21.92
N ALA A 14 35.61 -4.68 -21.53
CA ALA A 14 34.81 -5.88 -21.77
C ALA A 14 33.68 -5.93 -20.75
N SER A 15 32.45 -5.96 -21.27
CA SER A 15 31.20 -6.17 -20.55
C SER A 15 31.24 -7.47 -19.73
N ARG A 16 31.01 -7.38 -18.42
CA ARG A 16 30.66 -8.55 -17.59
C ARG A 16 29.15 -8.67 -17.57
N MET A 17 28.64 -9.65 -18.32
CA MET A 17 27.35 -10.25 -18.07
C MET A 17 27.48 -11.04 -16.76
N ASP A 18 26.96 -10.49 -15.66
CA ASP A 18 26.73 -11.28 -14.45
C ASP A 18 25.42 -12.04 -14.63
N ALA A 19 25.56 -13.33 -14.95
CA ALA A 19 24.48 -14.30 -14.80
C ALA A 19 24.31 -14.59 -13.29
N GLY A 20 23.38 -13.88 -12.66
CA GLY A 20 23.00 -14.13 -11.26
C GLY A 20 22.44 -15.54 -11.09
N CYS A 21 23.01 -16.32 -10.17
CA CYS A 21 22.49 -17.62 -9.78
C CYS A 21 21.14 -17.46 -9.06
N PHE A 22 20.06 -17.76 -9.77
CA PHE A 22 18.70 -17.89 -9.21
C PHE A 22 18.65 -19.04 -8.19
N ARG A 23 18.17 -18.76 -6.97
CA ARG A 23 17.96 -19.78 -5.93
C ARG A 23 16.49 -20.19 -5.88
N GLU A 24 16.12 -21.20 -6.68
CA GLU A 24 14.76 -21.70 -6.80
C GLU A 24 14.34 -22.54 -5.56
N LYS A 25 13.20 -22.21 -4.95
CA LYS A 25 12.56 -23.04 -3.92
C LYS A 25 11.18 -23.51 -4.40
N ASN A 26 11.05 -24.77 -4.78
CA ASN A 26 9.76 -25.38 -5.10
C ASN A 26 9.05 -25.86 -3.83
N ARG A 27 7.84 -25.34 -3.55
CA ARG A 27 6.96 -25.81 -2.47
C ARG A 27 5.61 -26.19 -3.06
N ARG A 28 5.12 -27.41 -2.77
CA ARG A 28 3.84 -28.00 -3.19
C ARG A 28 2.90 -27.06 -3.99
N GLY A 29 3.10 -26.98 -5.31
CA GLY A 29 2.25 -26.25 -6.25
C GLY A 29 2.67 -24.83 -6.63
N PHE A 30 3.58 -24.20 -5.88
CA PHE A 30 4.06 -22.84 -6.12
C PHE A 30 5.53 -22.81 -6.52
N LYS A 31 5.85 -21.87 -7.41
CA LYS A 31 7.21 -21.40 -7.63
C LYS A 31 7.40 -20.13 -6.80
N ILE A 32 8.47 -20.10 -6.01
CA ILE A 32 8.91 -18.90 -5.28
C ILE A 32 10.23 -18.47 -5.90
N GLU A 33 10.24 -17.28 -6.50
CA GLU A 33 11.45 -16.65 -7.01
C GLU A 33 11.85 -15.51 -6.06
N GLU A 34 13.09 -15.56 -5.55
CA GLU A 34 13.71 -14.42 -4.86
C GLU A 34 14.32 -13.55 -5.97
N GLU A 35 13.61 -12.52 -6.43
CA GLU A 35 14.04 -11.64 -7.54
C GLU A 35 13.80 -10.15 -7.18
N ASN A 36 14.72 -9.28 -7.59
CA ASN A 36 14.62 -7.81 -7.48
C ASN A 36 14.25 -7.25 -6.08
N GLY A 37 14.60 -7.97 -5.01
CA GLY A 37 14.38 -7.50 -3.64
C GLY A 37 13.08 -7.97 -2.98
N GLY A 38 12.37 -8.98 -3.54
CA GLY A 38 11.18 -9.57 -2.91
C GLY A 38 10.96 -11.06 -3.19
N GLU A 39 9.86 -11.61 -2.67
CA GLU A 39 9.38 -13.00 -2.94
C GLU A 39 8.23 -12.96 -3.97
N ASP A 40 8.47 -13.50 -5.17
CA ASP A 40 7.44 -13.68 -6.19
C ASP A 40 6.78 -15.03 -6.09
N VAL A 41 5.45 -15.05 -6.02
CA VAL A 41 4.63 -16.26 -5.92
C VAL A 41 3.82 -16.44 -7.19
N LEU A 42 4.00 -17.59 -7.83
CA LEU A 42 3.33 -17.99 -9.07
C LEU A 42 2.99 -19.49 -9.07
N ASN A 43 2.02 -19.88 -9.90
CA ASN A 43 1.62 -21.28 -10.02
C ASN A 43 2.67 -22.05 -10.82
N SER A 44 3.23 -23.12 -10.23
CA SER A 44 4.32 -23.89 -10.86
C SER A 44 3.88 -24.59 -12.15
N ALA A 45 2.62 -25.04 -12.25
CA ALA A 45 2.10 -25.72 -13.42
C ALA A 45 1.82 -24.74 -14.57
N ALA A 46 1.16 -23.61 -14.27
CA ALA A 46 0.90 -22.56 -15.26
C ALA A 46 2.22 -21.99 -15.82
N PHE A 47 3.20 -21.75 -14.95
CA PHE A 47 4.54 -21.31 -15.35
C PHE A 47 5.22 -22.33 -16.28
N LYS A 48 5.21 -23.62 -15.93
CA LYS A 48 5.78 -24.70 -16.77
C LYS A 48 5.06 -24.85 -18.11
N ALA A 49 3.78 -24.51 -18.17
CA ALA A 49 2.99 -24.51 -19.40
C ALA A 49 3.23 -23.26 -20.27
N GLY A 50 4.09 -22.33 -19.85
CA GLY A 50 4.39 -21.10 -20.60
C GLY A 50 3.28 -20.05 -20.51
N VAL A 51 2.33 -20.21 -19.58
CA VAL A 51 1.28 -19.21 -19.35
C VAL A 51 1.94 -17.95 -18.77
N SER A 52 1.59 -16.79 -19.33
CA SER A 52 2.13 -15.49 -18.96
C SER A 52 1.05 -14.66 -18.26
N PRO A 53 1.08 -14.57 -16.91
CA PRO A 53 0.11 -13.81 -16.14
C PRO A 53 0.05 -12.33 -16.55
N GLY A 54 -1.17 -11.81 -16.75
CA GLY A 54 -1.39 -10.42 -17.15
C GLY A 54 -1.46 -9.42 -15.98
N HIS A 55 -1.59 -9.90 -14.73
CA HIS A 55 -1.85 -9.05 -13.57
C HIS A 55 -0.79 -9.27 -12.47
N LEU A 56 -0.10 -8.19 -12.11
CA LEU A 56 0.85 -8.13 -10.99
C LEU A 56 0.18 -7.56 -9.73
N VAL A 57 0.27 -8.27 -8.61
CA VAL A 57 -0.18 -7.80 -7.31
C VAL A 57 1.03 -7.54 -6.42
N ILE A 58 1.23 -6.29 -6.01
CA ILE A 58 2.27 -5.88 -5.07
C ILE A 58 1.73 -5.95 -3.64
N MET A 59 2.37 -6.75 -2.79
CA MET A 59 2.03 -6.88 -1.37
C MET A 59 3.06 -6.17 -0.49
N VAL A 60 2.60 -5.26 0.38
CA VAL A 60 3.46 -4.35 1.15
C VAL A 60 3.26 -4.54 2.66
N ASN A 61 4.32 -4.89 3.38
CA ASN A 61 4.26 -5.18 4.83
C ASN A 61 4.18 -3.93 5.71
N GLY A 62 3.71 -4.12 6.94
CA GLY A 62 3.69 -3.10 7.98
C GLY A 62 5.00 -2.97 8.76
N LEU A 63 4.94 -2.21 9.87
CA LEU A 63 6.07 -1.95 10.78
C LEU A 63 6.66 -3.24 11.34
N VAL A 64 7.99 -3.36 11.33
CA VAL A 64 8.75 -4.57 11.73
C VAL A 64 8.31 -5.84 10.96
N GLY A 65 7.70 -5.66 9.78
CA GLY A 65 7.24 -6.75 8.92
C GLY A 65 8.31 -7.26 7.96
N SER A 66 7.87 -8.19 7.11
CA SER A 66 8.62 -8.75 5.98
C SER A 66 7.65 -9.34 4.95
N SER A 67 8.13 -9.66 3.74
CA SER A 67 7.40 -10.42 2.70
C SER A 67 6.66 -11.65 3.25
N ALA A 68 7.26 -12.35 4.20
CA ALA A 68 6.72 -13.57 4.80
C ALA A 68 5.35 -13.37 5.49
N ASP A 69 5.03 -12.13 5.90
CA ASP A 69 3.74 -11.78 6.50
C ASP A 69 2.58 -11.93 5.50
N TRP A 70 2.87 -11.82 4.21
CA TRP A 70 1.90 -11.90 3.13
C TRP A 70 1.82 -13.28 2.46
N ARG A 71 2.71 -14.21 2.83
CA ARG A 71 2.84 -15.53 2.20
C ARG A 71 1.51 -16.27 2.09
N TYR A 72 0.71 -16.28 3.16
CA TYR A 72 -0.59 -16.95 3.14
C TYR A 72 -1.51 -16.35 2.07
N ALA A 73 -1.67 -15.03 2.06
CA ALA A 73 -2.54 -14.35 1.10
C ALA A 73 -2.05 -14.53 -0.33
N ALA A 74 -0.74 -14.42 -0.57
CA ALA A 74 -0.12 -14.62 -1.88
C ALA A 74 -0.40 -16.03 -2.43
N GLU A 75 -0.21 -17.07 -1.61
CA GLU A 75 -0.54 -18.44 -1.99
C GLU A 75 -2.03 -18.61 -2.31
N GLN A 76 -2.95 -18.04 -1.52
CA GLN A 76 -4.39 -18.16 -1.79
C GLN A 76 -4.80 -17.43 -3.08
N PHE A 77 -4.21 -16.29 -3.35
CA PHE A 77 -4.43 -15.53 -4.58
C PHE A 77 -4.03 -16.36 -5.81
N VAL A 78 -2.80 -16.90 -5.82
CA VAL A 78 -2.31 -17.72 -6.93
C VAL A 78 -3.09 -19.04 -7.07
N LYS A 79 -3.60 -19.61 -5.98
CA LYS A 79 -4.53 -20.76 -6.05
C LYS A 79 -5.83 -20.39 -6.75
N ARG A 80 -6.37 -19.20 -6.48
CA ARG A 80 -7.64 -18.74 -7.02
C ARG A 80 -7.55 -18.38 -8.50
N PHE A 81 -6.44 -17.78 -8.92
CA PHE A 81 -6.21 -17.31 -10.29
C PHE A 81 -4.86 -17.81 -10.83
N PRO A 82 -4.70 -19.13 -11.04
CA PRO A 82 -3.42 -19.75 -11.35
C PRO A 82 -2.77 -19.28 -12.65
N ASP A 83 -3.58 -18.87 -13.62
CA ASP A 83 -3.13 -18.55 -14.98
C ASP A 83 -3.02 -17.04 -15.27
N ASN A 84 -3.52 -16.19 -14.37
CA ASN A 84 -3.65 -14.75 -14.65
C ASN A 84 -2.83 -13.85 -13.72
N MET A 85 -2.28 -14.38 -12.62
CA MET A 85 -1.74 -13.54 -11.56
C MET A 85 -0.32 -13.92 -11.11
N ILE A 86 0.49 -12.89 -10.89
CA ILE A 86 1.77 -12.96 -10.17
C ILE A 86 1.63 -12.09 -8.93
N VAL A 87 2.01 -12.63 -7.78
CA VAL A 87 2.02 -11.86 -6.52
C VAL A 87 3.46 -11.61 -6.11
N HIS A 88 3.85 -10.34 -6.05
CA HIS A 88 5.16 -9.91 -5.56
C HIS A 88 5.02 -9.43 -4.10
N CYS A 89 5.63 -10.16 -3.17
CA CYS A 89 5.73 -9.75 -1.77
C CYS A 89 7.02 -8.96 -1.58
N SER A 90 6.90 -7.64 -1.41
CA SER A 90 8.02 -6.70 -1.25
C SER A 90 8.91 -7.06 -0.05
N GLU A 91 10.24 -6.95 -0.20
CA GLU A 91 11.19 -6.96 0.93
C GLU A 91 12.04 -5.68 1.03
N CYS A 92 11.86 -4.69 0.16
CA CYS A 92 12.64 -3.44 0.21
C CYS A 92 12.55 -2.69 1.56
N ASN A 93 11.49 -2.94 2.35
CA ASN A 93 11.22 -2.35 3.66
C ASN A 93 10.98 -3.40 4.75
N TYR A 94 12.02 -4.15 5.15
CA TYR A 94 11.93 -5.18 6.19
C TYR A 94 12.48 -4.71 7.56
N SER A 95 11.93 -5.25 8.64
CA SER A 95 12.49 -5.10 10.00
C SER A 95 12.79 -3.63 10.37
N LYS A 96 14.05 -3.28 10.67
CA LYS A 96 14.46 -1.94 11.09
C LYS A 96 14.33 -0.88 10.00
N LEU A 97 14.33 -1.27 8.72
CA LEU A 97 14.13 -0.33 7.61
C LEU A 97 12.72 0.30 7.64
N THR A 98 11.78 -0.33 8.35
CA THR A 98 10.43 0.22 8.54
C THR A 98 10.39 1.50 9.39
N PHE A 99 11.50 1.92 9.98
CA PHE A 99 11.62 3.15 10.77
C PHE A 99 12.16 4.36 9.99
N ASP A 100 12.51 4.17 8.71
CA ASP A 100 13.19 5.19 7.89
C ASP A 100 12.29 6.33 7.40
N GLY A 101 10.97 6.26 7.59
CA GLY A 101 10.03 7.27 7.09
C GLY A 101 9.24 6.80 5.87
N VAL A 102 7.95 7.16 5.84
CA VAL A 102 7.01 6.80 4.75
C VAL A 102 7.51 7.24 3.37
N ASP A 103 8.19 8.39 3.30
CA ASP A 103 8.80 8.91 2.09
C ASP A 103 9.94 8.01 1.57
N LEU A 104 10.98 7.77 2.38
CA LEU A 104 12.13 6.94 1.97
C LEU A 104 11.73 5.49 1.72
N MET A 105 10.79 4.96 2.49
CA MET A 105 10.22 3.63 2.23
C MET A 105 9.41 3.61 0.94
N GLY A 106 8.67 4.68 0.64
CA GLY A 106 7.86 4.82 -0.56
C GLY A 106 8.70 4.96 -1.83
N GLU A 107 9.81 5.70 -1.80
CA GLU A 107 10.79 5.77 -2.90
C GLU A 107 11.36 4.38 -3.19
N ARG A 108 11.82 3.66 -2.15
CA ARG A 108 12.34 2.29 -2.31
C ARG A 108 11.33 1.33 -2.90
N LEU A 109 10.08 1.40 -2.44
CA LEU A 109 9.01 0.58 -3.00
C LEU A 109 8.75 0.92 -4.47
N ALA A 110 8.77 2.20 -4.85
CA ALA A 110 8.62 2.61 -6.24
C ALA A 110 9.75 2.06 -7.12
N GLU A 111 11.01 2.13 -6.65
CA GLU A 111 12.17 1.57 -7.37
C GLU A 111 12.07 0.04 -7.53
N GLU A 112 11.67 -0.68 -6.48
CA GLU A 112 11.44 -2.13 -6.50
C GLU A 112 10.34 -2.49 -7.51
N VAL A 113 9.21 -1.78 -7.49
CA VAL A 113 8.11 -2.03 -8.44
C VAL A 113 8.57 -1.80 -9.89
N LEU A 114 9.34 -0.75 -10.18
CA LEU A 114 9.88 -0.53 -11.52
C LEU A 114 10.86 -1.64 -11.95
N ALA A 115 11.66 -2.17 -11.04
CA ALA A 115 12.54 -3.31 -11.32
C ALA A 115 11.72 -4.57 -11.66
N VAL A 116 10.69 -4.85 -10.86
CA VAL A 116 9.77 -5.99 -11.07
C VAL A 116 9.04 -5.88 -12.40
N VAL A 117 8.47 -4.72 -12.72
CA VAL A 117 7.73 -4.50 -13.98
C VAL A 117 8.63 -4.67 -15.19
N ARG A 118 9.87 -4.14 -15.15
CA ARG A 118 10.83 -4.30 -16.26
C ARG A 118 11.21 -5.76 -16.51
N GLY A 119 11.25 -6.59 -15.48
CA GLY A 119 11.48 -8.04 -15.61
C GLY A 119 10.29 -8.81 -16.19
N ARG A 120 9.12 -8.16 -16.33
CA ARG A 120 7.84 -8.82 -16.64
C ARG A 120 7.05 -8.08 -17.73
N PRO A 121 7.57 -8.05 -18.98
CA PRO A 121 6.94 -7.32 -20.08
C PRO A 121 5.54 -7.82 -20.46
N GLN A 122 5.14 -9.01 -20.02
CA GLN A 122 3.82 -9.60 -20.23
C GLN A 122 2.73 -8.99 -19.33
N VAL A 123 3.10 -8.37 -18.23
CA VAL A 123 2.13 -7.81 -17.27
C VAL A 123 1.53 -6.56 -17.87
N GLN A 124 0.21 -6.44 -17.77
CA GLN A 124 -0.55 -5.29 -18.27
C GLN A 124 -1.26 -4.54 -17.14
N LYS A 125 -1.54 -5.22 -16.02
CA LYS A 125 -2.31 -4.71 -14.89
C LYS A 125 -1.52 -4.76 -13.61
N ILE A 126 -1.75 -3.79 -12.74
CA ILE A 126 -1.14 -3.71 -11.41
C ILE A 126 -2.19 -3.47 -10.32
N SER A 127 -2.00 -4.13 -9.19
CA SER A 127 -2.76 -3.88 -7.96
C SER A 127 -1.82 -3.82 -6.76
N PHE A 128 -2.23 -3.10 -5.72
CA PHE A 128 -1.53 -3.01 -4.45
C PHE A 128 -2.41 -3.55 -3.32
N VAL A 129 -1.82 -4.37 -2.45
CA VAL A 129 -2.42 -4.85 -1.21
C VAL A 129 -1.44 -4.56 -0.07
N ALA A 130 -1.86 -3.81 0.93
CA ALA A 130 -0.94 -3.31 1.94
C ALA A 130 -1.52 -3.39 3.35
N HIS A 131 -0.65 -3.57 4.34
CA HIS A 131 -1.05 -3.74 5.74
C HIS A 131 -0.41 -2.69 6.62
N SER A 132 -1.20 -2.08 7.50
CA SER A 132 -0.72 -1.15 8.51
C SER A 132 0.10 -0.02 7.87
N LEU A 133 1.30 0.24 8.36
CA LEU A 133 2.24 1.20 7.78
C LEU A 133 2.45 1.00 6.26
N GLY A 134 2.37 -0.24 5.76
CA GLY A 134 2.51 -0.56 4.34
C GLY A 134 1.52 0.18 3.46
N GLY A 135 0.31 0.49 3.94
CA GLY A 135 -0.67 1.25 3.16
C GLY A 135 -0.26 2.71 2.94
N LEU A 136 0.46 3.30 3.89
CA LEU A 136 1.04 4.64 3.73
C LEU A 136 2.23 4.61 2.77
N ILE A 137 3.09 3.59 2.89
CA ILE A 137 4.22 3.37 1.97
C ILE A 137 3.69 3.20 0.53
N ALA A 138 2.67 2.37 0.34
CA ALA A 138 2.04 2.15 -0.95
C ALA A 138 1.41 3.42 -1.53
N ARG A 139 0.72 4.23 -0.71
CA ARG A 139 0.18 5.54 -1.13
C ARG A 139 1.28 6.47 -1.65
N TYR A 140 2.44 6.49 -1.00
CA TYR A 140 3.57 7.29 -1.47
C TYR A 140 4.13 6.74 -2.77
N ALA A 141 4.39 5.43 -2.83
CA ALA A 141 4.96 4.78 -4.00
C ALA A 141 4.07 4.94 -5.25
N VAL A 142 2.75 4.79 -5.15
CA VAL A 142 1.87 4.96 -6.32
C VAL A 142 1.89 6.38 -6.86
N ALA A 143 2.09 7.39 -6.02
CA ALA A 143 2.26 8.78 -6.46
C ALA A 143 3.58 8.97 -7.23
N ARG A 144 4.65 8.28 -6.84
CA ARG A 144 5.94 8.27 -7.55
C ARG A 144 5.88 7.54 -8.88
N LEU A 145 5.09 6.48 -8.95
CA LEU A 145 4.89 5.65 -10.14
C LEU A 145 3.84 6.20 -11.11
N TYR A 146 3.17 7.28 -10.74
CA TYR A 146 2.06 7.83 -11.51
C TYR A 146 2.54 8.54 -12.76
N GLU A 147 2.01 8.12 -13.90
CA GLU A 147 2.33 8.68 -15.21
C GLU A 147 1.05 9.18 -15.86
N HIS A 148 1.01 10.49 -16.15
CA HIS A 148 -0.02 11.09 -16.97
C HIS A 148 0.47 11.18 -18.42
N LEU A 149 -0.01 10.28 -19.28
CA LEU A 149 0.34 10.31 -20.71
C LEU A 149 -0.44 11.44 -21.41
N SER A 150 0.12 12.65 -21.38
CA SER A 150 -0.39 13.78 -22.16
C SER A 150 -0.04 13.62 -23.64
N THR A 151 -1.05 13.64 -24.50
CA THR A 151 -0.87 13.60 -25.96
C THR A 151 -0.35 14.94 -26.46
N ASN A 152 0.96 15.13 -26.47
CA ASN A 152 1.63 16.11 -27.34
C ASN A 152 2.03 15.44 -28.68
N LEU A 153 1.08 14.77 -29.32
CA LEU A 153 1.19 14.51 -30.76
C LEU A 153 0.75 15.80 -31.48
N PRO A 154 1.56 16.37 -32.40
CA PRO A 154 1.12 17.52 -33.17
C PRO A 154 -0.10 17.12 -34.00
N SER A 155 -1.26 17.70 -33.69
CA SER A 155 -2.46 17.55 -34.51
C SER A 155 -2.17 18.00 -35.94
N PRO A 156 -2.38 17.17 -36.97
CA PRO A 156 -2.45 17.66 -38.34
C PRO A 156 -3.72 18.52 -38.43
N SER A 157 -3.51 19.83 -38.48
CA SER A 157 -4.37 20.87 -39.07
C SER A 157 -5.85 20.53 -39.27
N GLY A 158 -6.73 21.25 -38.56
CA GLY A 158 -8.01 21.68 -39.13
C GLY A 158 -9.26 21.36 -38.31
N THR A 159 -10.01 22.43 -38.06
CA THR A 159 -11.44 22.50 -37.70
C THR A 159 -11.85 22.29 -36.23
N SER A 160 -12.84 23.10 -35.88
CA SER A 160 -13.19 23.61 -34.55
C SER A 160 -14.43 22.93 -33.98
N LEU A 161 -14.63 23.10 -32.66
CA LEU A 161 -15.85 22.92 -31.86
C LEU A 161 -16.25 21.48 -31.45
N SER A 162 -15.91 21.09 -30.20
CA SER A 162 -16.84 21.14 -29.05
C SER A 162 -16.11 20.64 -27.79
N LYS A 163 -16.27 21.39 -26.67
CA LYS A 163 -15.86 20.95 -25.34
C LYS A 163 -16.93 20.01 -24.80
N GLU A 164 -16.72 18.70 -24.93
CA GLU A 164 -17.34 17.72 -24.05
C GLU A 164 -16.28 17.24 -23.05
N HIS A 165 -16.38 17.80 -21.83
CA HIS A 165 -15.70 17.31 -20.64
C HIS A 165 -16.50 16.13 -20.11
N THR A 166 -16.12 14.91 -20.45
CA THR A 166 -16.26 13.68 -19.65
C THR A 166 -15.69 12.48 -20.44
N ASP A 167 -14.97 11.58 -19.77
CA ASP A 167 -14.60 10.21 -20.17
C ASP A 167 -13.42 9.88 -21.13
N LEU A 168 -12.74 10.82 -21.78
CA LEU A 168 -11.60 10.46 -22.66
C LEU A 168 -10.23 10.23 -21.97
N THR A 169 -10.14 10.39 -20.65
CA THR A 169 -8.88 10.22 -19.89
C THR A 169 -8.67 8.82 -19.30
N GLN A 170 -9.72 7.99 -19.19
CA GLN A 170 -9.67 6.69 -18.49
C GLN A 170 -8.71 5.65 -19.10
N GLY A 171 -8.20 5.88 -20.31
CA GLY A 171 -7.21 5.02 -20.95
C GLY A 171 -5.76 5.50 -20.87
N ARG A 172 -5.47 6.65 -20.27
CA ARG A 172 -4.15 7.32 -20.41
C ARG A 172 -3.28 7.29 -19.17
N ASP A 173 -3.88 7.24 -18.00
CA ASP A 173 -3.13 7.24 -16.76
C ASP A 173 -2.61 5.84 -16.44
N ARG A 174 -1.37 5.78 -15.95
CA ARG A 174 -0.69 4.52 -15.64
C ARG A 174 0.01 4.60 -14.29
N ILE A 175 0.20 3.43 -13.69
CA ILE A 175 1.09 3.25 -12.54
C ILE A 175 2.22 2.33 -13.00
N ALA A 176 3.45 2.85 -13.08
CA ALA A 176 4.61 2.15 -13.63
C ALA A 176 4.37 1.63 -15.06
N GLY A 177 3.68 2.39 -15.90
CA GLY A 177 3.28 1.97 -17.26
C GLY A 177 2.14 0.93 -17.33
N LEU A 178 1.62 0.46 -16.20
CA LEU A 178 0.57 -0.57 -16.13
C LEU A 178 -0.82 0.00 -15.80
N GLU A 179 -1.87 -0.72 -16.19
CA GLU A 179 -3.26 -0.39 -15.87
C GLU A 179 -3.55 -0.64 -14.37
N PRO A 180 -3.88 0.39 -13.58
CA PRO A 180 -4.14 0.24 -12.15
C PRO A 180 -5.54 -0.31 -11.86
N MET A 181 -5.60 -1.44 -11.15
CA MET A 181 -6.86 -2.16 -10.91
C MET A 181 -7.38 -2.00 -9.49
N ASN A 182 -6.64 -2.47 -8.48
CA ASN A 182 -7.05 -2.42 -7.08
C ASN A 182 -6.01 -1.73 -6.20
N PHE A 183 -6.46 -0.86 -5.29
CA PHE A 183 -5.67 -0.35 -4.19
C PHE A 183 -6.34 -0.73 -2.86
N ILE A 184 -5.80 -1.74 -2.19
CA ILE A 184 -6.42 -2.36 -1.01
C ILE A 184 -5.52 -2.20 0.20
N THR A 185 -6.13 -1.82 1.32
CA THR A 185 -5.42 -1.61 2.57
C THR A 185 -6.08 -2.36 3.73
N PHE A 186 -5.26 -2.85 4.65
CA PHE A 186 -5.67 -3.57 5.85
C PHE A 186 -5.13 -2.89 7.09
N ALA A 187 -6.01 -2.41 7.97
CA ALA A 187 -5.65 -1.78 9.24
C ALA A 187 -4.59 -0.68 9.08
N THR A 188 -4.65 0.11 8.00
CA THR A 188 -3.70 1.19 7.71
C THR A 188 -4.04 2.46 8.48
N PRO A 189 -3.10 3.13 9.17
CA PRO A 189 -3.39 4.39 9.84
C PRO A 189 -3.40 5.56 8.84
N HIS A 190 -4.42 5.64 7.96
CA HIS A 190 -4.47 6.64 6.87
C HIS A 190 -4.40 8.09 7.34
N LEU A 191 -4.95 8.35 8.53
CA LEU A 191 -5.01 9.67 9.18
C LEU A 191 -3.90 9.84 10.25
N GLY A 192 -2.91 8.93 10.27
CA GLY A 192 -1.93 8.84 11.33
C GLY A 192 -2.48 8.20 12.61
N SER A 193 -1.76 8.41 13.71
CA SER A 193 -1.99 7.79 15.02
C SER A 193 -2.22 8.82 16.14
N MET A 194 -2.35 10.11 15.81
CA MET A 194 -2.69 11.15 16.78
C MET A 194 -4.16 11.03 17.22
N GLY A 195 -4.44 11.11 18.53
CA GLY A 195 -5.80 11.27 19.06
C GLY A 195 -6.55 10.01 19.50
N HIS A 196 -6.01 8.80 19.33
CA HIS A 196 -6.57 7.61 19.99
C HIS A 196 -5.97 7.45 21.39
N LYS A 197 -6.80 7.18 22.42
CA LYS A 197 -6.35 6.71 23.75
C LYS A 197 -5.67 5.31 23.70
N GLN A 198 -5.26 4.86 22.52
CA GLN A 198 -4.30 3.78 22.34
C GLN A 198 -2.97 4.34 22.81
N LEU A 199 -2.33 3.70 23.79
CA LEU A 199 -1.16 4.25 24.49
C LEU A 199 -0.19 4.95 23.53
N PRO A 200 0.33 6.15 23.86
CA PRO A 200 1.26 6.91 23.02
C PRO A 200 2.65 6.25 22.91
N PHE A 201 2.76 4.96 23.19
CA PHE A 201 3.99 4.20 23.22
C PHE A 201 3.94 3.08 22.17
N LEU A 202 4.44 3.44 20.98
CA LEU A 202 5.22 2.53 20.13
C LEU A 202 4.46 1.32 19.54
N CYS A 203 3.18 1.50 19.21
CA CYS A 203 2.38 0.47 18.53
C CYS A 203 2.45 -0.91 19.23
N GLY A 204 2.57 -0.96 20.56
CA GLY A 204 2.59 -2.21 21.33
C GLY A 204 3.78 -3.14 21.08
N LEU A 205 4.96 -2.61 20.70
CA LEU A 205 6.20 -3.38 20.55
C LEU A 205 7.01 -3.42 21.87
N PRO A 206 7.05 -4.55 22.60
CA PRO A 206 7.70 -4.64 23.93
C PRO A 206 9.22 -4.39 23.91
N PHE A 207 9.87 -4.55 22.76
CA PHE A 207 11.30 -4.31 22.61
C PHE A 207 11.68 -2.83 22.72
N LEU A 208 10.77 -1.92 22.34
CA LEU A 208 10.98 -0.48 22.46
C LEU A 208 10.65 0.03 23.89
N GLU A 209 9.76 -0.67 24.60
CA GLU A 209 9.36 -0.33 25.98
C GLU A 209 10.49 -0.51 26.99
N ARG A 210 11.37 -1.51 26.81
CA ARG A 210 12.46 -1.82 27.75
C ARG A 210 13.61 -0.81 27.77
N ARG A 211 13.63 0.17 26.88
CA ARG A 211 14.70 1.19 26.77
C ARG A 211 14.23 2.62 27.03
N ALA A 212 13.00 2.83 27.48
CA ALA A 212 12.41 4.16 27.59
C ALA A 212 12.09 4.54 29.04
N SER A 213 13.06 5.14 29.75
CA SER A 213 12.71 6.00 30.90
C SER A 213 13.33 7.39 30.87
N GLN A 214 14.20 7.73 29.91
CA GLN A 214 14.79 9.08 29.82
C GLN A 214 15.01 9.61 28.38
N THR A 215 14.52 8.90 27.35
CA THR A 215 14.84 9.24 25.94
C THR A 215 13.67 8.94 24.96
N ALA A 216 12.44 8.84 25.46
CA ALA A 216 11.28 8.42 24.67
C ALA A 216 10.93 9.37 23.50
N HIS A 217 11.34 10.64 23.59
CA HIS A 217 11.07 11.67 22.57
C HIS A 217 11.99 11.55 21.32
N LEU A 218 13.07 10.75 21.41
CA LEU A 218 14.11 10.67 20.37
C LEU A 218 14.11 9.32 19.62
N LEU A 219 13.29 8.34 20.02
CA LEU A 219 13.42 6.93 19.60
C LEU A 219 12.18 6.33 18.93
N VAL A 220 11.49 7.10 18.12
CA VAL A 220 10.70 6.55 17.01
C VAL A 220 11.28 7.23 15.79
N GLY A 221 11.84 6.46 14.84
CA GLY A 221 12.51 7.02 13.67
C GLY A 221 11.60 7.94 12.85
N ARG A 222 12.04 8.35 11.66
CA ARG A 222 11.26 9.25 10.78
C ARG A 222 9.82 8.76 10.56
N THR A 223 9.59 7.44 10.52
CA THR A 223 8.25 6.84 10.49
C THR A 223 7.33 7.31 11.62
N GLY A 224 7.85 7.37 12.85
CA GLY A 224 7.07 7.84 14.00
C GLY A 224 6.67 9.29 13.87
N LYS A 225 7.59 10.14 13.39
CA LYS A 225 7.29 11.55 13.14
C LYS A 225 6.12 11.71 12.17
N HIS A 226 6.12 10.95 11.07
CA HIS A 226 5.04 10.95 10.08
C HIS A 226 3.72 10.43 10.65
N LEU A 227 3.72 9.32 11.40
CA LEU A 227 2.52 8.76 12.01
C LEU A 227 1.90 9.70 13.05
N PHE A 228 2.74 10.45 13.78
CA PHE A 228 2.30 11.41 14.79
C PHE A 228 2.13 12.84 14.25
N LEU A 229 2.29 13.06 12.94
CA LEU A 229 2.15 14.39 12.31
C LEU A 229 3.06 15.46 12.96
N THR A 230 4.25 15.04 13.39
CA THR A 230 5.24 15.90 14.08
C THR A 230 6.43 16.23 13.20
N ASP A 231 6.46 15.70 11.99
CA ASP A 231 7.36 16.15 10.94
C ASP A 231 6.93 17.52 10.41
N ASN A 232 7.92 18.38 10.20
CA ASN A 232 7.78 19.72 9.65
C ASN A 232 9.09 20.04 8.92
N ASP A 233 9.39 19.22 7.91
CA ASP A 233 10.64 19.32 7.17
C ASP A 233 10.57 20.52 6.23
N ASP A 234 11.59 21.37 6.27
CA ASP A 234 11.72 22.55 5.41
C ASP A 234 10.49 23.49 5.41
N GLY A 235 9.76 23.54 6.53
CA GLY A 235 8.55 24.36 6.69
C GLY A 235 7.32 23.82 5.94
N ARG A 236 7.37 22.60 5.41
CA ARG A 236 6.23 21.94 4.77
C ARG A 236 5.30 21.33 5.83
N PRO A 237 3.97 21.25 5.56
CA PRO A 237 3.06 20.56 6.46
C PRO A 237 3.44 19.08 6.62
N PRO A 238 2.97 18.37 7.65
CA PRO A 238 3.25 16.95 7.84
C PRO A 238 2.98 16.12 6.59
N LEU A 239 3.83 15.13 6.30
CA LEU A 239 3.80 14.35 5.07
C LEU A 239 2.43 13.71 4.82
N LEU A 240 1.78 13.17 5.85
CA LEU A 240 0.46 12.54 5.67
C LEU A 240 -0.61 13.54 5.21
N LEU A 241 -0.48 14.81 5.60
CA LEU A 241 -1.34 15.89 5.11
C LEU A 241 -0.99 16.26 3.66
N GLN A 242 0.29 16.27 3.30
CA GLN A 242 0.71 16.44 1.90
C GLN A 242 0.13 15.34 1.01
N MET A 243 0.08 14.10 1.49
CA MET A 243 -0.42 12.92 0.77
C MET A 243 -1.94 12.89 0.55
N VAL A 244 -2.69 13.90 1.01
CA VAL A 244 -4.14 14.00 0.75
C VAL A 244 -4.49 15.04 -0.32
N ASN A 245 -3.49 15.62 -0.97
CA ASN A 245 -3.63 16.54 -2.10
C ASN A 245 -2.56 16.25 -3.15
N ASP A 246 -2.76 16.70 -4.39
CA ASP A 246 -1.68 16.73 -5.38
C ASP A 246 -0.80 17.95 -5.06
N SER A 247 0.48 17.73 -4.76
CA SER A 247 1.37 18.79 -4.28
C SER A 247 2.79 18.64 -4.82
N GLY A 248 3.37 19.76 -5.25
CA GLY A 248 4.69 19.78 -5.87
C GLY A 248 4.77 18.85 -7.07
N ASP A 249 5.77 17.96 -7.05
CA ASP A 249 6.02 16.99 -8.12
C ASP A 249 5.24 15.67 -7.96
N LEU A 250 4.44 15.53 -6.89
CA LEU A 250 3.75 14.29 -6.53
C LEU A 250 2.23 14.45 -6.56
N SER A 251 1.58 13.66 -7.40
CA SER A 251 0.13 13.68 -7.56
C SER A 251 -0.53 12.52 -6.80
N PHE A 252 -0.56 12.62 -5.46
CA PHE A 252 -1.04 11.54 -4.58
C PHE A 252 -2.51 11.16 -4.81
N ILE A 253 -3.40 12.15 -4.91
CA ILE A 253 -4.83 11.90 -5.09
C ILE A 253 -5.12 11.50 -6.52
N SER A 254 -4.44 12.09 -7.51
CA SER A 254 -4.57 11.65 -8.90
C SER A 254 -4.10 10.21 -9.09
N ALA A 255 -3.00 9.81 -8.47
CA ALA A 255 -2.52 8.42 -8.49
C ALA A 255 -3.52 7.45 -7.84
N LEU A 256 -4.16 7.81 -6.73
CA LEU A 256 -5.19 6.98 -6.11
C LEU A 256 -6.47 6.92 -6.96
N ARG A 257 -6.84 8.02 -7.63
CA ARG A 257 -8.06 8.13 -8.44
C ARG A 257 -8.09 7.14 -9.60
N VAL A 258 -6.94 6.82 -10.16
CA VAL A 258 -6.87 5.99 -11.38
C VAL A 258 -7.07 4.50 -11.12
N PHE A 259 -6.90 4.03 -9.88
CA PHE A 259 -7.29 2.66 -9.52
C PHE A 259 -8.79 2.47 -9.70
N LYS A 260 -9.20 1.39 -10.40
CA LYS A 260 -10.63 1.11 -10.61
C LYS A 260 -11.38 0.83 -9.31
N ARG A 261 -10.69 0.25 -8.32
CA ARG A 261 -11.26 -0.05 -7.00
C ARG A 261 -10.29 0.33 -5.89
N ARG A 262 -10.80 1.03 -4.88
CA ARG A 262 -10.07 1.36 -3.64
C ARG A 262 -10.82 0.78 -2.45
N VAL A 263 -10.12 0.05 -1.59
CA VAL A 263 -10.74 -0.62 -0.43
C VAL A 263 -9.94 -0.39 0.84
N ALA A 264 -10.65 -0.07 1.91
CA ALA A 264 -10.11 0.06 3.26
C ALA A 264 -10.74 -0.99 4.17
N TYR A 265 -9.97 -2.04 4.51
CA TYR A 265 -10.34 -3.04 5.51
C TYR A 265 -9.91 -2.54 6.89
N ALA A 266 -10.89 -2.35 7.78
CA ALA A 266 -10.68 -1.76 9.10
C ALA A 266 -11.18 -2.69 10.20
N ASN A 267 -10.34 -2.93 11.21
CA ASN A 267 -10.78 -3.63 12.40
C ASN A 267 -11.70 -2.72 13.23
N ALA A 268 -12.97 -3.11 13.38
CA ALA A 268 -13.93 -2.39 14.20
C ALA A 268 -13.64 -2.51 15.71
N ASN A 269 -12.93 -3.57 16.13
CA ASN A 269 -12.65 -3.87 17.53
C ASN A 269 -11.28 -4.55 17.71
N TYR A 270 -10.71 -4.41 18.91
CA TYR A 270 -9.50 -5.10 19.40
C TYR A 270 -8.20 -4.86 18.62
N ASP A 271 -8.20 -3.96 17.63
CA ASP A 271 -6.97 -3.42 17.08
C ASP A 271 -6.47 -2.28 17.98
N HIS A 272 -5.44 -2.59 18.75
CA HIS A 272 -4.80 -1.64 19.66
C HIS A 272 -3.71 -0.82 18.99
N MET A 273 -3.31 -1.19 17.76
CA MET A 273 -2.25 -0.51 17.01
C MET A 273 -2.82 0.56 16.09
N VAL A 274 -3.94 0.27 15.43
CA VAL A 274 -4.57 1.17 14.47
C VAL A 274 -6.06 1.27 14.75
N GLY A 275 -6.52 2.48 15.06
CA GLY A 275 -7.93 2.77 15.32
C GLY A 275 -8.85 2.57 14.13
N TRP A 276 -10.13 2.30 14.41
CA TRP A 276 -11.17 2.09 13.39
C TRP A 276 -11.39 3.33 12.50
N ARG A 277 -11.44 4.55 13.08
CA ARG A 277 -11.56 5.81 12.30
C ARG A 277 -10.47 5.94 11.25
N THR A 278 -9.21 5.83 11.67
CA THR A 278 -8.06 6.06 10.80
C THR A 278 -7.93 4.98 9.73
N SER A 279 -8.24 3.73 10.05
CA SER A 279 -8.22 2.64 9.06
C SER A 279 -9.39 2.59 8.11
N SER A 280 -10.54 3.16 8.48
CA SER A 280 -11.72 3.28 7.61
C SER A 280 -11.86 4.63 6.91
N ILE A 281 -11.00 5.61 7.21
CA ILE A 281 -11.08 6.99 6.69
C ILE A 281 -12.45 7.60 7.00
N ARG A 282 -12.86 7.52 8.27
CA ARG A 282 -14.14 8.04 8.77
C ARG A 282 -13.95 8.91 10.00
N ARG A 283 -14.92 9.81 10.22
CA ARG A 283 -15.09 10.56 11.47
C ARG A 283 -15.66 9.66 12.56
N GLN A 284 -15.52 10.05 13.83
CA GLN A 284 -16.04 9.26 14.95
C GLN A 284 -17.55 9.02 14.88
N HIS A 285 -18.30 10.04 14.47
CA HIS A 285 -19.76 9.99 14.41
C HIS A 285 -20.29 9.25 13.17
N GLU A 286 -19.44 9.00 12.17
CA GLU A 286 -19.73 8.20 10.97
C GLU A 286 -19.51 6.71 11.22
N LEU A 287 -18.78 6.34 12.28
CA LEU A 287 -18.55 4.94 12.60
C LEU A 287 -19.88 4.24 12.93
N PRO A 288 -20.13 3.06 12.33
CA PRO A 288 -21.29 2.25 12.65
C PRO A 288 -21.39 1.95 14.14
N LYS A 289 -22.60 1.97 14.68
CA LYS A 289 -22.84 1.46 16.04
C LYS A 289 -22.57 -0.04 16.06
N SER A 290 -21.87 -0.52 17.08
CA SER A 290 -21.41 -1.92 17.20
C SER A 290 -22.53 -2.96 17.14
N ASN A 291 -23.77 -2.57 17.42
CA ASN A 291 -24.96 -3.41 17.36
C ASN A 291 -25.60 -3.53 15.95
N LEU A 292 -25.14 -2.77 14.95
CA LEU A 292 -25.67 -2.77 13.58
C LEU A 292 -24.80 -3.57 12.58
N LEU A 293 -23.83 -4.31 13.10
CA LEU A 293 -22.88 -5.10 12.35
C LEU A 293 -23.54 -6.39 11.85
N MET A 294 -23.97 -6.39 10.59
CA MET A 294 -24.55 -7.55 9.91
C MET A 294 -23.47 -8.59 9.63
N LYS A 295 -23.78 -9.87 9.77
CA LYS A 295 -22.82 -10.92 9.52
C LYS A 295 -22.99 -11.45 8.12
N ASP A 296 -21.91 -11.46 7.36
CA ASP A 296 -21.84 -12.24 6.14
C ASP A 296 -21.76 -13.74 6.50
N GLN A 297 -22.59 -14.57 5.87
CA GLN A 297 -22.63 -16.01 6.13
C GLN A 297 -21.40 -16.73 5.57
N LYS A 298 -20.83 -16.22 4.48
CA LYS A 298 -19.63 -16.74 3.82
C LYS A 298 -18.36 -16.21 4.48
N TYR A 299 -18.38 -14.97 4.96
CA TYR A 299 -17.23 -14.32 5.63
C TYR A 299 -17.60 -13.84 7.04
N PRO A 300 -17.63 -14.74 8.04
CA PRO A 300 -18.15 -14.44 9.38
C PRO A 300 -17.52 -13.24 10.11
N HIS A 301 -16.29 -12.86 9.78
CA HIS A 301 -15.59 -11.72 10.38
C HIS A 301 -15.78 -10.41 9.62
N VAL A 302 -16.28 -10.45 8.38
CA VAL A 302 -16.70 -9.26 7.64
C VAL A 302 -18.09 -8.86 8.14
N VAL A 303 -18.14 -7.72 8.82
CA VAL A 303 -19.32 -7.29 9.58
C VAL A 303 -20.06 -6.11 8.95
N ARG A 304 -19.45 -5.45 7.97
CA ARG A 304 -20.08 -4.43 7.15
C ARG A 304 -19.25 -4.18 5.91
N VAL A 305 -19.93 -4.02 4.78
CA VAL A 305 -19.35 -3.50 3.55
C VAL A 305 -20.13 -2.26 3.16
N GLU A 306 -19.46 -1.12 3.12
CA GLU A 306 -20.02 0.12 2.61
C GLU A 306 -19.44 0.37 1.22
N GLN A 307 -20.33 0.38 0.22
CA GLN A 307 -19.96 0.66 -1.16
C GLN A 307 -19.69 2.15 -1.37
N GLU A 308 -19.05 2.46 -2.49
CA GLU A 308 -18.69 3.81 -2.90
C GLU A 308 -19.90 4.78 -2.90
N THR A 309 -20.02 5.63 -1.87
CA THR A 309 -20.97 6.75 -1.86
C THR A 309 -20.23 8.08 -1.92
N VAL A 310 -20.62 8.92 -2.88
CA VAL A 310 -20.17 10.31 -3.00
C VAL A 310 -21.18 11.18 -2.25
N GLU A 311 -20.92 11.47 -0.97
CA GLU A 311 -21.76 12.40 -0.20
C GLU A 311 -21.14 13.81 -0.09
N LYS A 312 -22.00 14.83 -0.19
CA LYS A 312 -21.66 16.26 -0.15
C LYS A 312 -21.58 16.76 1.30
N ASN A 313 -20.43 17.32 1.68
CA ASN A 313 -20.15 17.78 3.04
C ASN A 313 -20.91 19.09 3.42
N HIS A 314 -21.46 19.13 4.63
CA HIS A 314 -21.82 20.37 5.35
C HIS A 314 -20.93 20.53 6.58
N SER A 315 -20.34 21.71 6.79
CA SER A 315 -19.43 22.02 7.90
C SER A 315 -20.08 22.92 8.96
N LYS A 316 -19.76 22.66 10.23
CA LYS A 316 -19.92 23.59 11.37
C LYS A 316 -18.67 23.54 12.26
N ALA A 317 -18.26 24.69 12.78
CA ALA A 317 -16.95 24.95 13.42
C ALA A 317 -16.97 24.88 14.96
N SER A 318 -15.82 24.62 15.64
CA SER A 318 -15.20 25.43 16.74
C SER A 318 -14.19 24.74 17.71
N SER A 319 -13.07 25.44 17.98
CA SER A 319 -12.20 25.67 19.20
C SER A 319 -10.88 24.88 19.52
N VAL A 320 -9.83 25.51 20.10
CA VAL A 320 -8.66 26.19 19.46
C VAL A 320 -7.32 25.40 19.63
N VAL A 321 -7.25 24.27 20.35
CA VAL A 321 -5.99 23.48 20.49
C VAL A 321 -6.19 21.99 20.25
N VAL A 322 -7.32 21.44 20.73
CA VAL A 322 -7.88 20.19 20.20
C VAL A 322 -8.29 20.40 18.73
N ASP A 323 -8.69 21.62 18.38
CA ASP A 323 -8.94 22.07 17.00
C ASP A 323 -7.80 21.76 16.07
N GLN A 324 -6.53 22.07 16.36
CA GLN A 324 -5.48 21.89 15.34
C GLN A 324 -5.30 20.44 14.91
N ILE A 325 -5.38 19.49 15.85
CA ILE A 325 -5.30 18.06 15.53
C ILE A 325 -6.59 17.58 14.85
N LEU A 326 -7.76 18.02 15.33
CA LEU A 326 -9.03 17.70 14.68
C LEU A 326 -9.14 18.31 13.28
N ASP A 327 -8.53 19.46 13.05
CA ASP A 327 -8.53 20.20 11.79
C ASP A 327 -7.60 19.50 10.79
N LEU A 328 -6.39 19.10 11.21
CA LEU A 328 -5.51 18.25 10.38
C LEU A 328 -6.16 16.91 10.03
N GLU A 329 -6.78 16.24 11.00
CA GLU A 329 -7.48 14.98 10.74
C GLU A 329 -8.67 15.19 9.78
N GLU A 330 -9.45 16.25 9.98
CA GLU A 330 -10.57 16.62 9.14
C GLU A 330 -10.14 16.96 7.70
N GLU A 331 -9.03 17.69 7.54
CA GLU A 331 -8.41 17.93 6.23
C GLU A 331 -7.99 16.62 5.56
N MET A 332 -7.37 15.71 6.31
CA MET A 332 -6.99 14.40 5.76
C MET A 332 -8.21 13.55 5.37
N ILE A 333 -9.28 13.55 6.18
CA ILE A 333 -10.53 12.85 5.87
C ILE A 333 -11.15 13.44 4.60
N LYS A 334 -11.28 14.76 4.50
CA LYS A 334 -11.80 15.43 3.30
C LYS A 334 -10.94 15.11 2.08
N GLY A 335 -9.62 15.20 2.22
CA GLY A 335 -8.69 15.01 1.13
C GLY A 335 -8.69 13.58 0.59
N LEU A 336 -8.74 12.57 1.48
CA LEU A 336 -8.81 11.15 1.05
C LEU A 336 -10.17 10.75 0.48
N ASN A 337 -11.24 11.39 0.94
CA ASN A 337 -12.60 11.17 0.42
C ASN A 337 -12.89 11.95 -0.88
N GLN A 338 -11.89 12.63 -1.46
CA GLN A 338 -11.96 13.13 -2.84
C GLN A 338 -12.05 12.01 -3.88
N VAL A 339 -11.68 10.79 -3.51
CA VAL A 339 -11.86 9.58 -4.30
C VAL A 339 -12.72 8.60 -3.51
N PRO A 340 -13.61 7.82 -4.16
CA PRO A 340 -14.50 6.92 -3.45
C PRO A 340 -13.73 5.72 -2.89
N TRP A 341 -14.11 5.27 -1.71
CA TRP A 341 -13.54 4.11 -1.04
C TRP A 341 -14.66 3.13 -0.70
N GLU A 342 -14.46 1.86 -1.04
CA GLU A 342 -15.19 0.77 -0.40
C GLU A 342 -14.60 0.58 1.00
N ARG A 343 -15.45 0.54 2.03
CA ARG A 343 -15.02 0.38 3.42
C ARG A 343 -15.55 -0.93 3.97
N VAL A 344 -14.64 -1.81 4.36
CA VAL A 344 -14.96 -3.14 4.89
C VAL A 344 -14.60 -3.17 6.36
N ASP A 345 -15.61 -3.24 7.23
CA ASP A 345 -15.39 -3.35 8.66
C ASP A 345 -15.27 -4.84 9.04
N VAL A 346 -14.24 -5.15 9.82
CA VAL A 346 -13.89 -6.52 10.26
C VAL A 346 -13.96 -6.60 11.78
N SER A 347 -14.51 -7.68 12.33
CA SER A 347 -14.53 -7.88 13.78
C SER A 347 -14.19 -9.31 14.19
N PHE A 348 -13.13 -9.43 14.98
CA PHE A 348 -12.71 -10.68 15.64
C PHE A 348 -13.29 -10.81 17.05
N GLN A 349 -14.31 -10.05 17.43
CA GLN A 349 -14.84 -10.03 18.80
C GLN A 349 -15.22 -11.42 19.34
N LYS A 350 -15.63 -12.36 18.47
CA LYS A 350 -15.99 -13.74 18.87
C LYS A 350 -14.82 -14.72 18.78
N SER A 351 -13.70 -14.32 18.20
CA SER A 351 -12.50 -15.13 18.05
C SER A 351 -11.63 -15.07 19.31
N THR A 352 -10.85 -16.12 19.56
CA THR A 352 -9.77 -16.11 20.57
C THR A 352 -8.56 -15.28 20.10
N GLN A 353 -8.42 -15.08 18.78
CA GLN A 353 -7.37 -14.29 18.13
C GLN A 353 -7.64 -12.77 18.16
N ARG A 354 -8.70 -12.32 18.86
CA ARG A 354 -9.08 -10.90 18.98
C ARG A 354 -7.93 -10.02 19.51
N TYR A 355 -7.11 -10.53 20.42
CA TYR A 355 -5.99 -9.78 21.01
C TYR A 355 -4.83 -9.54 20.04
N VAL A 356 -4.83 -10.24 18.90
CA VAL A 356 -3.88 -10.07 17.80
C VAL A 356 -4.60 -9.68 16.50
N ALA A 357 -5.79 -9.08 16.60
CA ALA A 357 -6.65 -8.68 15.47
C ALA A 357 -5.89 -7.91 14.38
N HIS A 358 -4.94 -7.05 14.77
CA HIS A 358 -4.09 -6.30 13.84
C HIS A 358 -3.33 -7.20 12.87
N SER A 359 -2.80 -8.33 13.34
CA SER A 359 -2.11 -9.32 12.50
C SER A 359 -3.04 -10.39 11.94
N THR A 360 -4.15 -10.66 12.63
CA THR A 360 -5.15 -11.63 12.18
C THR A 360 -5.82 -11.21 10.89
N ILE A 361 -6.15 -9.91 10.73
CA ILE A 361 -6.84 -9.40 9.54
C ILE A 361 -6.13 -9.72 8.20
N GLN A 362 -4.80 -9.87 8.20
CA GLN A 362 -4.00 -10.24 7.03
C GLN A 362 -3.49 -11.70 7.05
N VAL A 363 -3.80 -12.46 8.11
CA VAL A 363 -3.30 -13.83 8.33
C VAL A 363 -1.76 -13.90 8.35
N LYS A 364 -1.11 -13.04 9.16
CA LYS A 364 0.36 -12.93 9.24
C LYS A 364 1.06 -14.29 9.43
N ARG A 365 0.50 -15.15 10.30
CA ARG A 365 0.94 -16.53 10.50
C ARG A 365 -0.26 -17.43 10.60
N TYR A 366 -0.49 -18.30 9.61
CA TYR A 366 -1.70 -19.11 9.55
C TYR A 366 -2.04 -19.86 10.85
N TRP A 367 -1.06 -20.47 11.53
CA TRP A 367 -1.29 -21.20 12.78
C TRP A 367 -1.71 -20.32 13.98
N LEU A 368 -1.47 -19.01 13.94
CA LEU A 368 -1.88 -18.03 14.96
C LEU A 368 -3.05 -17.16 14.53
N ASN A 369 -3.20 -16.97 13.22
CA ASN A 369 -4.02 -15.92 12.60
C ASN A 369 -5.05 -16.50 11.61
N SER A 370 -5.35 -17.79 11.71
CA SER A 370 -6.25 -18.52 10.80
C SER A 370 -7.64 -17.90 10.69
N ASP A 371 -8.10 -17.20 11.73
CA ASP A 371 -9.47 -16.68 11.78
C ASP A 371 -9.64 -15.52 10.80
N GLY A 372 -8.57 -14.89 10.33
CA GLY A 372 -8.66 -13.88 9.27
C GLY A 372 -8.69 -14.45 7.85
N ALA A 373 -8.67 -15.78 7.68
CA ALA A 373 -8.66 -16.40 6.36
C ALA A 373 -9.89 -16.02 5.53
N ASP A 374 -11.07 -15.91 6.15
CA ASP A 374 -12.30 -15.49 5.48
C ASP A 374 -12.24 -14.03 5.01
N VAL A 375 -11.55 -13.16 5.74
CA VAL A 375 -11.29 -11.77 5.31
C VAL A 375 -10.39 -11.73 4.07
N VAL A 376 -9.33 -12.55 4.05
CA VAL A 376 -8.47 -12.71 2.86
C VAL A 376 -9.28 -13.26 1.68
N PHE A 377 -10.16 -14.24 1.91
CA PHE A 377 -11.04 -14.75 0.85
C PHE A 377 -12.06 -13.71 0.37
N HIS A 378 -12.62 -12.89 1.26
CA HIS A 378 -13.49 -11.77 0.89
C HIS A 378 -12.77 -10.80 -0.04
N MET A 379 -11.52 -10.45 0.25
CA MET A 379 -10.70 -9.62 -0.64
C MET A 379 -10.50 -10.28 -2.00
N ILE A 380 -10.09 -11.55 -2.02
CA ILE A 380 -9.76 -12.30 -3.25
C ILE A 380 -11.00 -12.46 -4.14
N ASP A 381 -12.15 -12.82 -3.56
CA ASP A 381 -13.38 -13.08 -4.32
C ASP A 381 -14.02 -11.80 -4.88
N ASN A 382 -13.67 -10.62 -4.35
CA ASN A 382 -14.10 -9.32 -4.85
C ASN A 382 -12.99 -8.59 -5.63
N PHE A 383 -11.89 -9.26 -5.97
CA PHE A 383 -10.74 -8.63 -6.63
C PHE A 383 -11.02 -8.37 -8.11
N LEU A 384 -10.72 -7.16 -8.61
CA LEU A 384 -10.82 -6.87 -10.05
C LEU A 384 -9.63 -7.49 -10.79
N LEU A 385 -9.90 -8.23 -11.87
CA LEU A 385 -8.88 -8.93 -12.67
C LEU A 385 -8.36 -8.13 -13.85
#